data_AF-A0A9J5YCQ1-F1
#
_entry.id   AF-A0A9J5YCQ1-F1
#
_cell.length_a   1.000
_cell.length_b   1.000
_cell.length_c   1.000
_cell.angle_alpha   90.00
_cell.angle_beta   90.00
_cell.angle_gamma   90.00
#
_symmetry.space_group_name_H-M   'P 1'
#
loop_
_entity.id
_entity.type
_entity.pdbx_description
1 polymer ?
#
loop_
_entity_poly.entity_id
_entity_poly.type
_entity_poly.pdbx_seq_one_letter_code
_entity_poly.pdbx_strand_id
1 'polypeptide(L)'
;MKIYTILFRKNNVINVFLLQDHTKPKIPQYFYPFLKSCRDEKPLEYVRITSLGVLGALTKFDDPYGSHALHFFLESEVVPLCLACMDLCDEMSRKVATLIVKKILMQERGMSYCCATTERFFSIVQ
;
A
#
# COMPACT_ATOMS: atom_id res chain seq x y z
N MET A 1 -4.21 -23.01 -0.38
CA MET A 1 -2.98 -22.26 -0.73
C MET A 1 -2.65 -22.16 -2.23
N LYS A 2 -3.33 -22.85 -3.16
CA LYS A 2 -3.02 -22.78 -4.61
C LYS A 2 -3.81 -21.73 -5.42
N ILE A 3 -4.85 -21.12 -4.83
CA ILE A 3 -5.72 -20.15 -5.51
C ILE A 3 -5.05 -18.76 -5.64
N TYR A 4 -4.28 -18.34 -4.65
CA TYR A 4 -3.58 -17.04 -4.69
C TYR A 4 -2.42 -17.01 -5.70
N THR A 5 -1.76 -18.13 -5.96
CA THR A 5 -0.63 -18.20 -6.91
C THR A 5 -1.07 -17.98 -8.37
N ILE A 6 -2.33 -18.29 -8.72
CA ILE A 6 -2.84 -18.13 -10.08
C ILE A 6 -3.24 -16.66 -10.37
N LEU A 7 -3.69 -15.92 -9.36
CA LEU A 7 -4.03 -14.50 -9.49
C LEU A 7 -2.80 -13.58 -9.61
N PHE A 8 -1.62 -14.03 -9.14
CA PHE A 8 -0.40 -13.23 -9.06
C PHE A 8 0.53 -13.33 -10.29
N ARG A 9 0.01 -13.74 -11.46
CA ARG A 9 0.81 -13.69 -12.69
C ARG A 9 0.97 -12.22 -13.10
N LYS A 10 2.19 -11.70 -12.91
CA LYS A 10 2.74 -10.32 -12.97
C LYS A 10 2.13 -9.27 -13.93
N ASN A 11 1.22 -9.60 -14.83
CA ASN A 11 0.59 -8.67 -15.79
C ASN A 11 -0.95 -8.59 -15.69
N ASN A 12 -1.62 -9.49 -14.95
CA ASN A 12 -3.09 -9.49 -14.84
C ASN A 12 -3.63 -8.77 -13.60
N VAL A 13 -2.83 -8.65 -12.54
CA VAL A 13 -3.25 -7.95 -11.31
C VAL A 13 -3.56 -6.47 -11.61
N ILE A 14 -2.71 -5.80 -12.40
CA ILE A 14 -2.92 -4.39 -12.74
C ILE A 14 -4.21 -4.22 -13.55
N ASN A 15 -4.46 -5.07 -14.56
CA ASN A 15 -5.68 -4.99 -15.37
C ASN A 15 -6.96 -5.33 -14.59
N VAL A 16 -6.92 -6.33 -13.68
CA VAL A 16 -8.09 -6.69 -12.85
C VAL A 16 -8.44 -5.58 -11.85
N PHE A 17 -7.44 -4.85 -11.33
CA PHE A 17 -7.66 -3.76 -10.38
C PHE A 17 -8.08 -2.45 -11.06
N LEU A 18 -7.65 -2.21 -12.30
CA LEU A 18 -8.01 -1.02 -13.09
C LEU A 18 -9.39 -1.10 -13.75
N LEU A 19 -9.95 -2.30 -13.95
CA LEU A 19 -11.27 -2.50 -14.56
C LEU A 19 -12.45 -2.32 -13.59
N GLN A 20 -12.21 -1.98 -12.32
CA GLN A 20 -13.30 -1.72 -11.37
C GLN A 20 -13.68 -0.24 -11.36
N ASP A 21 -14.71 0.02 -12.16
CA ASP A 21 -15.55 1.21 -12.16
C ASP A 21 -15.96 1.62 -10.73
N HIS A 22 -16.14 2.92 -10.52
CA HIS A 22 -16.12 3.66 -9.24
C HIS A 22 -17.10 3.22 -8.11
N THR A 23 -17.78 2.08 -8.23
CA THR A 23 -18.88 1.64 -7.36
C THR A 23 -18.77 0.20 -6.82
N LYS A 24 -17.62 -0.47 -6.96
CA LYS A 24 -17.35 -1.78 -6.32
C LYS A 24 -16.18 -1.70 -5.34
N PRO A 25 -16.20 -2.46 -4.21
CA PRO A 25 -15.10 -2.45 -3.25
C PRO A 25 -13.82 -2.85 -3.96
N LYS A 26 -12.91 -1.88 -4.11
CA LYS A 26 -11.64 -2.04 -4.82
C LYS A 26 -10.86 -3.11 -4.05
N ILE A 27 -10.45 -4.18 -4.74
CA ILE A 27 -9.74 -5.33 -4.17
C ILE A 27 -8.65 -4.97 -3.13
N PRO A 28 -7.89 -3.85 -3.22
CA PRO A 28 -6.92 -3.49 -2.18
C PRO A 28 -7.53 -3.20 -0.79
N GLN A 29 -8.78 -2.75 -0.71
CA GLN A 29 -9.46 -2.41 0.55
C GLN A 29 -9.65 -3.62 1.46
N TYR A 30 -9.77 -4.83 0.88
CA TYR A 30 -9.85 -6.07 1.65
C TYR A 30 -8.58 -6.38 2.44
N PHE A 31 -7.45 -5.73 2.12
CA PHE A 31 -6.20 -5.93 2.85
C PHE A 31 -6.06 -4.99 4.06
N TYR A 32 -6.86 -3.94 4.18
CA TYR A 32 -6.72 -2.94 5.25
C TYR A 32 -6.89 -3.52 6.66
N PRO A 33 -7.81 -4.48 6.93
CA PRO A 33 -7.89 -5.13 8.23
C PRO A 33 -6.59 -5.86 8.64
N PHE A 34 -5.84 -6.39 7.68
CA PHE A 34 -4.57 -7.09 7.94
C PHE A 34 -3.40 -6.13 8.17
N LEU A 35 -3.50 -4.89 7.69
CA LEU A 35 -2.51 -3.84 7.94
C LEU A 35 -2.76 -3.10 9.27
N LYS A 36 -4.00 -3.13 9.78
CA LYS A 36 -4.40 -2.45 11.02
C LYS A 36 -3.98 -3.18 12.31
N SER A 37 -3.70 -4.48 12.23
CA SER A 37 -3.34 -5.31 13.38
C SER A 37 -1.84 -5.66 13.35
N CYS A 38 -1.02 -4.99 14.18
CA CYS A 38 0.36 -5.40 14.48
C CYS A 38 0.41 -6.40 15.66
N ARG A 39 -0.53 -7.34 15.74
CA ARG A 39 -0.47 -8.43 16.74
C ARG A 39 0.65 -9.42 16.35
N ASP A 40 1.43 -9.85 17.35
CA ASP A 40 2.58 -10.76 17.22
C ASP A 40 2.20 -12.24 17.00
N GLU A 41 1.07 -12.48 16.33
CA GLU A 41 0.69 -13.83 15.90
C GLU A 41 1.38 -14.12 14.56
N LYS A 42 2.37 -15.03 14.55
CA LYS A 42 3.15 -15.42 13.35
C LYS A 42 2.34 -15.59 12.05
N PRO A 43 1.13 -16.18 12.04
CA PRO A 43 0.31 -16.27 10.83
C PRO A 43 -0.15 -14.90 10.29
N LEU A 44 -0.45 -13.93 11.16
CA LEU A 44 -0.87 -12.58 10.79
C LEU A 44 0.30 -11.76 10.24
N GLU A 45 1.51 -11.96 10.76
CA GLU A 45 2.73 -11.32 10.22
C GLU A 45 2.96 -11.69 8.75
N TYR A 46 2.81 -12.98 8.40
CA TYR A 46 2.98 -13.45 7.03
C TYR A 46 1.92 -12.87 6.08
N VAL A 47 0.66 -12.76 6.54
CA VAL A 47 -0.41 -12.17 5.73
C VAL A 47 -0.16 -10.67 5.51
N ARG A 48 0.29 -9.96 6.55
CA ARG A 48 0.62 -8.54 6.49
C ARG A 48 1.77 -8.27 5.53
N ILE A 49 2.88 -9.01 5.61
CA ILE A 49 4.01 -8.81 4.68
C ILE A 49 3.64 -9.19 3.25
N THR A 50 2.81 -10.21 3.04
CA THR A 50 2.28 -10.56 1.72
C THR A 50 1.43 -9.42 1.16
N SER A 51 0.57 -8.82 2.00
CA SER A 51 -0.30 -7.70 1.63
C SER A 51 0.51 -6.44 1.31
N LEU A 52 1.51 -6.11 2.13
CA LEU A 52 2.46 -5.02 1.85
C LEU A 52 3.25 -5.29 0.56
N GLY A 53 3.59 -6.55 0.27
CA GLY A 53 4.23 -6.94 -1.00
C GLY A 53 3.38 -6.63 -2.22
N VAL A 54 2.05 -6.82 -2.15
CA VAL A 54 1.11 -6.43 -3.22
C VAL A 54 1.13 -4.92 -3.43
N LEU A 55 0.96 -4.15 -2.35
CA LEU A 55 0.98 -2.69 -2.40
C LEU A 55 2.33 -2.18 -2.93
N GLY A 56 3.43 -2.80 -2.50
CA GLY A 56 4.78 -2.54 -3.01
C GLY A 56 4.92 -2.78 -4.51
N ALA A 57 4.26 -3.79 -5.07
CA ALA A 57 4.26 -4.03 -6.51
C ALA A 57 3.45 -2.97 -7.29
N LEU A 58 2.43 -2.35 -6.68
CA LEU A 58 1.62 -1.30 -7.28
C LEU A 58 2.28 0.08 -7.29
N THR A 59 3.37 0.27 -6.53
CA THR A 59 4.11 1.54 -6.46
C THR A 59 5.02 1.82 -7.66
N LYS A 60 4.78 1.17 -8.80
CA LYS A 60 5.44 1.48 -10.08
C LYS A 60 4.73 2.67 -10.74
N PHE A 61 4.88 3.83 -10.12
CA PHE A 61 4.11 5.02 -10.52
C PHE A 61 4.54 5.61 -11.87
N ASP A 62 5.71 5.21 -12.38
CA ASP A 62 6.23 5.64 -13.68
C ASP A 62 5.63 4.85 -14.87
N ASP A 63 4.89 3.77 -14.60
CA ASP A 63 4.18 3.01 -15.65
C ASP A 63 3.00 3.84 -16.21
N PRO A 64 2.49 3.57 -17.43
CA PRO A 64 1.38 4.33 -18.04
C PRO A 64 0.11 4.41 -17.19
N TYR A 65 -0.10 3.44 -16.30
CA TYR A 65 -1.23 3.39 -15.35
C TYR A 65 -0.86 3.84 -13.93
N GLY A 66 0.39 4.21 -13.68
CA GLY A 66 0.93 4.52 -12.37
C GLY A 66 0.31 5.76 -11.72
N SER A 67 -0.15 6.73 -12.52
CA SER A 67 -0.90 7.90 -12.03
C SER A 67 -2.21 7.51 -11.33
N HIS A 68 -2.93 6.50 -11.83
CA HIS A 68 -4.15 5.99 -11.20
C HIS A 68 -3.85 5.24 -9.90
N ALA A 69 -2.74 4.50 -9.87
CA ALA A 69 -2.27 3.83 -8.65
C ALA A 69 -1.88 4.87 -7.58
N LEU A 70 -1.13 5.92 -7.94
CA LEU A 70 -0.77 6.99 -7.03
C LEU A 70 -2.02 7.69 -6.48
N HIS A 71 -2.97 8.05 -7.35
CA HIS A 71 -4.24 8.64 -6.94
C HIS A 71 -4.99 7.76 -5.94
N PHE A 72 -5.09 6.46 -6.21
CA PHE A 72 -5.70 5.50 -5.29
C PHE A 72 -5.00 5.48 -3.92
N PHE A 73 -3.66 5.53 -3.88
CA PHE A 73 -2.90 5.52 -2.62
C PHE A 73 -3.14 6.79 -1.79
N LEU A 74 -3.29 7.94 -2.44
CA LEU A 74 -3.49 9.24 -1.76
C LEU A 74 -4.93 9.45 -1.28
N GLU A 75 -5.92 8.99 -2.04
CA GLU A 75 -7.34 9.10 -1.65
C GLU A 75 -7.81 8.00 -0.68
N SER A 76 -6.99 6.98 -0.47
CA SER A 76 -7.30 5.88 0.45
C SER A 76 -6.46 5.94 1.73
N GLU A 77 -6.72 5.04 2.67
CA GLU A 77 -5.99 4.94 3.94
C GLU A 77 -4.61 4.27 3.81
N VAL A 78 -4.10 4.04 2.60
CA VAL A 78 -2.83 3.31 2.40
C VAL A 78 -1.65 4.05 3.02
N VAL A 79 -1.56 5.37 2.87
CA VAL A 79 -0.46 6.17 3.45
C VAL A 79 -0.47 6.09 4.99
N PRO A 80 -1.58 6.41 5.69
CA PRO A 80 -1.65 6.23 7.15
C PRO A 80 -1.36 4.80 7.62
N LEU A 81 -1.86 3.78 6.91
CA LEU A 81 -1.61 2.38 7.26
C LEU A 81 -0.14 1.98 7.11
N CYS A 82 0.55 2.50 6.08
CA CYS A 82 1.98 2.24 5.91
C CYS A 82 2.80 2.94 7.01
N LEU A 83 2.46 4.17 7.40
CA LEU A 83 3.11 4.86 8.52
C LEU A 83 2.93 4.09 9.84
N ALA A 84 1.70 3.63 10.14
CA ALA A 84 1.47 2.77 11.30
C ALA A 84 2.29 1.46 11.24
N CYS A 85 2.44 0.86 10.06
CA CYS A 85 3.29 -0.32 9.87
C CYS A 85 4.78 -0.01 10.03
N MET A 86 5.23 1.23 9.77
CA MET A 86 6.61 1.66 10.00
C MET A 86 6.94 1.77 11.49
N ASP A 87 5.96 2.13 12.32
CA ASP A 87 6.19 2.32 13.76
C ASP A 87 6.01 1.03 14.55
N LEU A 88 4.92 0.28 14.27
CA LEU A 88 4.38 -0.69 15.20
C LEU A 88 4.68 -2.16 14.86
N CYS A 89 5.07 -2.46 13.63
CA CYS A 89 5.11 -3.84 13.13
C CYS A 89 6.54 -4.43 13.10
N ASP A 90 6.69 -5.71 12.74
CA ASP A 90 7.98 -6.41 12.68
C ASP A 90 8.98 -5.79 11.68
N GLU A 91 10.28 -6.12 11.82
CA GLU A 91 11.36 -5.52 11.03
C GLU A 91 11.14 -5.61 9.51
N MET A 92 10.61 -6.74 9.04
CA MET A 92 10.42 -6.96 7.61
C MET A 92 9.23 -6.15 7.09
N SER A 93 8.11 -6.15 7.81
CA SER A 93 6.95 -5.30 7.51
C SER A 93 7.33 -3.83 7.49
N ARG A 94 8.11 -3.35 8.48
CA ARG A 94 8.62 -1.97 8.55
C ARG A 94 9.42 -1.59 7.31
N LYS A 95 10.36 -2.46 6.90
CA LYS A 95 11.18 -2.22 5.70
C LYS A 95 10.32 -2.07 4.45
N VAL A 96 9.33 -2.95 4.25
CA VAL A 96 8.45 -2.87 3.07
C VAL A 96 7.55 -1.64 3.11
N ALA A 97 6.96 -1.32 4.27
CA ALA A 97 6.14 -0.12 4.43
C ALA A 97 6.94 1.17 4.18
N THR A 98 8.16 1.25 4.72
CA THR A 98 9.09 2.37 4.48
C THR A 98 9.39 2.54 2.99
N LEU A 99 9.62 1.44 2.26
CA LEU A 99 9.86 1.49 0.82
C LEU A 99 8.64 2.01 0.03
N ILE A 100 7.43 1.65 0.44
CA ILE A 100 6.19 2.14 -0.16
C ILE A 100 6.07 3.65 0.04
N VAL A 101 6.20 4.13 1.28
CA VAL A 101 6.12 5.57 1.61
C VAL A 101 7.21 6.36 0.88
N LYS A 102 8.44 5.85 0.86
CA LYS A 102 9.54 6.45 0.09
C LYS A 102 9.17 6.62 -1.38
N LYS A 103 8.57 5.62 -2.02
CA LYS A 103 8.18 5.71 -3.44
C LYS A 103 7.05 6.71 -3.67
N ILE A 104 6.12 6.87 -2.74
CA ILE A 104 5.07 7.90 -2.82
C ILE A 104 5.70 9.30 -2.72
N LEU A 105 6.64 9.49 -1.79
CA LEU A 105 7.38 10.74 -1.62
C LEU A 105 8.33 11.07 -2.78
N MET A 106 8.69 10.11 -3.62
CA MET A 106 9.44 10.39 -4.86
C MET A 106 8.54 10.98 -5.96
N GLN A 107 7.22 10.98 -5.78
CA GLN A 107 6.27 11.55 -6.72
C GLN A 107 5.85 12.95 -6.26
N GLU A 108 5.78 13.90 -7.19
CA GLU A 108 5.43 15.30 -6.90
C GLU A 108 4.06 15.42 -6.19
N ARG A 109 3.04 14.72 -6.70
CA ARG A 109 1.71 14.69 -6.06
C ARG A 109 1.74 14.05 -4.67
N GLY A 110 2.59 13.03 -4.47
CA GLY A 110 2.75 12.37 -3.18
C GLY A 110 3.39 13.28 -2.13
N MET A 111 4.46 14.01 -2.51
CA MET A 111 5.07 15.03 -1.65
C MET A 111 4.08 16.14 -1.30
N SER A 112 3.37 16.67 -2.30
CA SER A 112 2.38 17.72 -2.11
C SER A 112 1.27 17.28 -1.15
N TYR A 113 0.75 16.04 -1.30
CA TYR A 113 -0.24 15.47 -0.39
C TYR A 113 0.26 15.38 1.06
N CYS A 114 1.51 14.95 1.24
CA CYS A 114 2.13 14.77 2.55
C CYS A 114 2.42 16.10 3.24
N CYS A 115 2.77 17.13 2.47
CA CYS A 115 3.05 18.48 2.97
C CYS A 115 1.80 19.38 3.02
N ALA A 116 0.63 18.88 2.60
CA ALA A 116 -0.59 19.67 2.51
C ALA A 116 -1.09 20.16 3.88
N THR A 117 -0.83 19.39 4.94
CA THR A 117 -1.18 19.76 6.31
C THR A 117 -0.02 19.47 7.26
N THR A 118 0.06 20.24 8.33
CA THR A 118 1.08 20.07 9.36
C THR A 118 1.00 18.68 10.02
N GLU A 119 -0.21 18.16 10.23
CA GLU A 119 -0.44 16.82 10.78
C GLU A 119 0.20 15.73 9.92
N ARG A 120 -0.06 15.74 8.60
CA ARG A 120 0.50 14.74 7.66
C ARG A 120 2.02 14.84 7.57
N PHE A 121 2.56 16.06 7.60
CA PHE A 121 3.99 16.26 7.57
C PHE A 121 4.66 15.67 8.81
N PHE A 122 4.12 15.93 10.00
CA PHE A 122 4.66 15.37 11.25
C PHE A 122 4.53 13.85 11.32
N SER A 123 3.47 13.25 10.77
CA SER A 123 3.32 11.80 10.71
C SER A 123 4.41 11.08 9.90
N ILE A 124 5.21 11.78 9.11
CA ILE A 124 6.29 11.19 8.27
C ILE A 124 7.67 11.36 8.92
N VAL A 125 7.85 12.39 9.76
CA VAL A 125 9.16 12.75 10.34
C VAL A 125 9.43 11.99 11.65
N GLN A 126 8.40 11.39 12.25
CA GLN A 126 8.48 10.65 13.52
C GLN A 126 9.26 9.34 13.39
#